data_AF-A0A0B8P4T8-F1
#
_entry.id   AF-A0A0B8P4T8-F1
#
_cell.length_a   1.000
_cell.length_b   1.000
_cell.length_c   1.000
_cell.angle_alpha   90.00
_cell.angle_beta   90.00
_cell.angle_gamma   90.00
#
_symmetry.space_group_name_H-M   'P 1'
#
loop_
_entity.id
_entity.type
_entity.pdbx_description
1 polymer ?
#
loop_
_entity_poly.entity_id
_entity_poly.type
_entity_poly.pdbx_seq_one_letter_code
_entity_poly.pdbx_strand_id
1 'polypeptide(L)'
;MIDLTISETRSATLQGLKPKTVYEYYVVSDNGSEQSVSEMYFFKTYNEKGDKSPFNIIAIGDTQNGDTLGVLEDVINSGIIQYACENDKEQCAENLTAITIAGDIVSDGYNFEHWRDQFFEQMKNITPYVPLITVPGNHDYSKDAHLTKYKHFFETPKNGDPSYDETWYTIDINNLRMFGMDSFPISHSHSNFQRDVLKQQIHWMSNERSATESDENIDYMFSMMHHPCLSEMWITGESLVRVKSLLRQRITQRRQVKSQVTFLGTPTRTPVVNLWIPLIYG
;
A
#
# COMPACT_ATOMS: atom_id res chain seq x y z
N MET A 1 -25.21 18.13 -12.40
CA MET A 1 -24.94 17.23 -13.55
C MET A 1 -24.23 16.03 -12.98
N ILE A 2 -24.83 14.85 -13.10
CA ILE A 2 -24.27 13.59 -12.60
C ILE A 2 -23.31 13.11 -13.69
N ASP A 3 -22.03 12.96 -13.36
CA ASP A 3 -21.05 12.33 -14.23
C ASP A 3 -21.34 10.83 -14.29
N LEU A 4 -21.70 10.35 -15.48
CA LEU A 4 -22.06 8.95 -15.74
C LEU A 4 -20.83 8.04 -16.00
N THR A 5 -19.60 8.51 -15.72
CA THR A 5 -18.35 7.78 -16.05
C THR A 5 -17.53 7.29 -14.86
N ILE A 6 -18.08 7.32 -13.65
CA ILE A 6 -17.54 6.60 -12.49
C ILE A 6 -18.59 5.53 -12.15
N SER A 7 -18.26 4.23 -12.25
CA SER A 7 -19.14 3.20 -11.69
C SER A 7 -19.44 3.55 -10.24
N GLU A 8 -20.64 3.30 -9.73
CA GLU A 8 -20.98 3.59 -8.34
C GLU A 8 -20.16 2.71 -7.37
N THR A 9 -18.90 3.06 -7.15
CA THR A 9 -18.07 2.48 -6.10
C THR A 9 -18.68 2.90 -4.76
N ARG A 10 -18.75 1.95 -3.83
CA ARG A 10 -19.31 2.17 -2.48
C ARG A 10 -18.25 1.75 -1.48
N SER A 11 -18.20 2.46 -0.36
CA SER A 11 -17.41 2.08 0.80
C SER A 11 -18.29 1.94 2.03
N ALA A 12 -17.85 1.10 2.97
CA ALA A 12 -18.53 0.87 4.23
C ALA A 12 -17.49 0.71 5.34
N THR A 13 -17.62 1.49 6.41
CA THR A 13 -16.76 1.37 7.59
C THR A 13 -17.38 0.42 8.61
N LEU A 14 -16.68 -0.68 8.89
CA LEU A 14 -17.06 -1.62 9.94
C LEU A 14 -16.47 -1.17 11.28
N GLN A 15 -17.28 -1.18 12.35
CA GLN A 15 -16.88 -0.74 13.69
C GLN A 15 -17.12 -1.84 14.72
N GLY A 16 -16.43 -1.74 15.86
CA GLY A 16 -16.60 -2.69 16.98
C GLY A 16 -16.08 -4.10 16.68
N LEU A 17 -15.17 -4.23 15.72
CA LEU A 17 -14.54 -5.52 15.40
C LEU A 17 -13.57 -5.93 16.51
N LYS A 18 -13.55 -7.23 16.82
CA LYS A 18 -12.58 -7.81 17.74
C LYS A 18 -11.25 -8.03 17.02
N PRO A 19 -10.11 -7.79 17.67
CA PRO A 19 -8.80 -8.13 17.10
C PRO A 19 -8.63 -9.63 16.87
N LYS A 20 -7.73 -10.00 15.95
CA LYS A 20 -7.40 -11.39 15.60
C LYS A 20 -8.64 -12.27 15.36
N THR A 21 -9.63 -11.74 14.62
CA THR A 21 -10.92 -12.39 14.41
C THR A 21 -11.25 -12.43 12.92
N VAL A 22 -11.66 -13.59 12.43
CA VAL A 22 -12.20 -13.75 11.06
C VAL A 22 -13.67 -13.33 11.04
N TYR A 23 -14.01 -12.48 10.08
CA TYR A 23 -15.37 -12.03 9.83
C TYR A 23 -15.77 -12.42 8.41
N GLU A 24 -16.93 -13.07 8.29
CA GLU A 24 -17.58 -13.31 7.01
C GLU A 24 -18.43 -12.10 6.61
N TYR A 25 -18.49 -11.81 5.32
CA TYR A 25 -19.31 -10.74 4.77
C TYR A 25 -19.81 -11.04 3.36
N TYR A 26 -20.89 -10.34 2.99
CA TYR A 26 -21.47 -10.33 1.66
C TYR A 26 -21.66 -8.88 1.22
N VAL A 27 -21.51 -8.61 -0.07
CA VAL A 27 -21.88 -7.32 -0.66
C VAL A 27 -23.29 -7.46 -1.23
N VAL A 28 -24.20 -6.61 -0.77
CA VAL A 28 -25.59 -6.60 -1.22
C VAL A 28 -25.83 -5.32 -2.01
N SER A 29 -26.30 -5.48 -3.25
CA SER A 29 -26.79 -4.38 -4.09
C SER A 29 -28.30 -4.53 -4.24
N ASP A 30 -29.03 -3.46 -3.97
CA ASP A 30 -30.49 -3.41 -4.09
C ASP A 30 -30.88 -2.11 -4.78
N ASN A 31 -31.59 -2.21 -5.91
CA ASN A 31 -32.08 -1.05 -6.66
C ASN A 31 -33.56 -0.72 -6.39
N GLY A 32 -34.16 -1.36 -5.38
CA GLY A 32 -35.57 -1.24 -5.00
C GLY A 32 -36.52 -2.17 -5.78
N SER A 33 -36.03 -2.83 -6.84
CA SER A 33 -36.79 -3.80 -7.65
C SER A 33 -36.14 -5.18 -7.69
N GLU A 34 -34.81 -5.24 -7.61
CA GLU A 34 -34.01 -6.45 -7.64
C GLU A 34 -32.87 -6.34 -6.63
N GLN A 35 -32.57 -7.46 -5.98
CA GLN A 35 -31.46 -7.60 -5.06
C GLN A 35 -30.44 -8.61 -5.63
N SER A 36 -29.18 -8.21 -5.64
CA SER A 36 -28.03 -9.05 -5.98
C SER A 36 -27.12 -9.17 -4.77
N VAL A 37 -26.67 -10.39 -4.49
CA VAL A 37 -25.76 -10.71 -3.37
C VAL A 37 -24.50 -11.32 -3.96
N SER A 38 -23.33 -10.89 -3.48
CA SER A 38 -22.04 -11.49 -3.86
C SER A 38 -21.92 -12.94 -3.36
N GLU A 39 -20.84 -13.62 -3.77
CA GLU A 39 -20.37 -14.78 -3.01
C GLU A 39 -20.00 -14.38 -1.57
N MET A 40 -19.82 -15.37 -0.70
CA MET A 40 -19.33 -15.15 0.66
C MET A 40 -17.84 -14.81 0.61
N TYR A 41 -17.48 -13.73 1.27
CA TYR A 41 -16.10 -13.32 1.49
C TYR A 41 -15.80 -13.31 2.98
N PHE A 42 -14.52 -13.22 3.33
CA PHE A 42 -14.11 -13.07 4.73
C PHE A 42 -12.79 -12.32 4.80
N PHE A 43 -12.54 -11.67 5.92
CA PHE A 43 -11.25 -11.06 6.23
C PHE A 43 -10.91 -11.28 7.70
N LYS A 44 -9.62 -11.19 8.03
CA LYS A 44 -9.13 -11.28 9.40
C LYS A 44 -8.70 -9.91 9.89
N THR A 45 -9.22 -9.48 11.03
CA THR A 45 -8.73 -8.26 11.69
C THR A 45 -7.30 -8.43 12.19
N TYR A 46 -6.54 -7.33 12.20
CA TYR A 46 -5.21 -7.31 12.79
C TYR A 46 -5.22 -7.79 14.25
N ASN A 47 -4.06 -8.23 14.74
CA ASN A 47 -3.92 -8.55 16.15
C ASN A 47 -4.02 -7.25 16.98
N GLU A 48 -4.06 -7.42 18.29
CA GLU A 48 -4.00 -6.29 19.23
C GLU A 48 -2.77 -5.42 18.95
N LYS A 49 -2.90 -4.11 19.17
CA LYS A 49 -1.77 -3.19 19.06
C LYS A 49 -0.64 -3.66 19.98
N GLY A 50 0.57 -3.75 19.43
CA GLY A 50 1.76 -4.22 20.16
C GLY A 50 1.92 -5.74 20.24
N ASP A 51 1.03 -6.52 19.62
CA ASP A 51 1.21 -7.96 19.47
C ASP A 51 2.53 -8.26 18.73
N LYS A 52 3.30 -9.22 19.26
CA LYS A 52 4.65 -9.57 18.77
C LYS A 52 4.68 -10.91 18.04
N SER A 53 3.52 -11.51 17.82
CA SER A 53 3.40 -12.73 17.03
C SER A 53 3.90 -12.46 15.61
N PRO A 54 4.58 -13.42 14.97
CA PRO A 54 4.98 -13.29 13.57
C PRO A 54 3.78 -13.00 12.67
N PHE A 55 4.01 -12.19 11.64
CA PHE A 55 3.02 -11.86 10.63
C PHE A 55 3.71 -11.66 9.27
N ASN A 56 2.95 -11.79 8.19
CA ASN A 56 3.47 -11.71 6.83
C ASN A 56 2.83 -10.53 6.09
N ILE A 57 3.67 -9.73 5.43
CA ILE A 57 3.24 -8.67 4.52
C ILE A 57 3.88 -8.96 3.17
N ILE A 58 3.07 -8.99 2.11
CA ILE A 58 3.59 -9.04 0.74
C ILE A 58 3.86 -7.62 0.29
N ALA A 59 5.04 -7.35 -0.30
CA ALA A 59 5.32 -6.07 -0.93
C ALA A 59 5.51 -6.21 -2.43
N ILE A 60 4.67 -5.48 -3.17
CA ILE A 60 4.76 -5.33 -4.62
C ILE A 60 4.80 -3.83 -4.96
N GLY A 61 5.11 -3.51 -6.21
CA GLY A 61 5.14 -2.15 -6.72
C GLY A 61 5.09 -2.18 -8.24
N ASP A 62 4.82 -1.03 -8.86
CA ASP A 62 4.83 -0.89 -10.31
C ASP A 62 3.87 -1.90 -10.98
N THR A 63 2.68 -2.10 -10.40
CA THR A 63 1.68 -3.09 -10.86
C THR A 63 0.96 -2.66 -12.13
N GLN A 64 1.19 -1.43 -12.56
CA GLN A 64 0.65 -0.87 -13.78
C GLN A 64 0.97 -1.73 -14.99
N ASN A 65 -0.05 -1.89 -15.83
CA ASN A 65 0.09 -2.66 -17.04
C ASN A 65 0.55 -1.74 -18.17
N GLY A 66 1.82 -1.85 -18.53
CA GLY A 66 2.31 -1.45 -19.85
C GLY A 66 1.92 -2.52 -20.86
N ASP A 67 2.93 -3.19 -21.43
CA ASP A 67 2.76 -4.34 -22.34
C ASP A 67 2.63 -5.70 -21.61
N THR A 68 2.41 -5.70 -20.29
CA THR A 68 2.53 -6.87 -19.40
C THR A 68 1.18 -7.35 -18.83
N LEU A 69 0.08 -7.14 -19.55
CA LEU A 69 -1.25 -7.56 -19.09
C LEU A 69 -1.27 -9.07 -18.75
N GLY A 70 -1.75 -9.41 -17.56
CA GLY A 70 -1.79 -10.79 -17.03
C GLY A 70 -0.63 -11.13 -16.09
N VAL A 71 0.48 -10.38 -16.10
CA VAL A 71 1.61 -10.65 -15.19
C VAL A 71 1.23 -10.43 -13.74
N LEU A 72 0.43 -9.41 -13.43
CA LEU A 72 -0.05 -9.19 -12.06
C LEU A 72 -0.95 -10.35 -11.63
N GLU A 73 -1.88 -10.77 -12.49
CA GLU A 73 -2.72 -11.95 -12.24
C GLU A 73 -1.89 -13.21 -11.98
N ASP A 74 -0.82 -13.45 -12.75
CA ASP A 74 0.09 -14.58 -12.53
C ASP A 74 0.83 -14.47 -11.19
N VAL A 75 1.31 -13.27 -10.82
CA VAL A 75 1.93 -13.02 -9.52
C VAL A 75 0.96 -13.30 -8.38
N ILE A 76 -0.33 -12.95 -8.54
CA ILE A 76 -1.36 -13.24 -7.54
C ILE A 76 -1.67 -14.73 -7.48
N ASN A 77 -2.08 -15.34 -8.60
CA ASN A 77 -2.63 -16.69 -8.64
C ASN A 77 -1.54 -17.77 -8.51
N SER A 78 -0.51 -17.69 -9.36
CA SER A 78 0.58 -18.67 -9.42
C SER A 78 1.72 -18.35 -8.45
N GLY A 79 1.74 -17.14 -7.90
CA GLY A 79 2.68 -16.71 -6.88
C GLY A 79 2.06 -16.73 -5.49
N ILE A 80 1.46 -15.62 -5.09
CA ILE A 80 1.06 -15.37 -3.70
C ILE A 80 0.05 -16.42 -3.21
N ILE A 81 -1.04 -16.65 -3.96
CA ILE A 81 -2.09 -17.59 -3.57
C ILE A 81 -1.54 -19.02 -3.48
N GLN A 82 -0.78 -19.46 -4.48
CA GLN A 82 -0.21 -20.80 -4.49
C GLN A 82 0.75 -21.05 -3.33
N TYR A 83 1.67 -20.11 -3.06
CA TYR A 83 2.78 -20.35 -2.12
C TYR A 83 2.50 -19.89 -0.69
N ALA A 84 1.75 -18.80 -0.49
CA ALA A 84 1.47 -18.28 0.84
C ALA A 84 0.11 -18.72 1.38
N CYS A 85 -0.82 -19.11 0.50
CA CYS A 85 -2.16 -19.54 0.87
C CYS A 85 -2.47 -20.99 0.52
N GLU A 86 -1.54 -21.75 -0.08
CA GLU A 86 -1.76 -23.15 -0.48
C GLU A 86 -2.98 -23.35 -1.41
N ASN A 87 -3.30 -22.34 -2.23
CA ASN A 87 -4.52 -22.26 -3.07
C ASN A 87 -5.84 -22.24 -2.30
N ASP A 88 -5.82 -21.84 -1.04
CA ASP A 88 -7.00 -21.73 -0.18
C ASP A 88 -7.22 -20.27 0.27
N LYS A 89 -8.44 -19.77 0.05
CA LYS A 89 -8.78 -18.36 0.35
C LYS A 89 -8.73 -18.08 1.86
N GLU A 90 -9.14 -19.03 2.72
CA GLU A 90 -9.13 -18.89 4.19
C GLU A 90 -7.69 -18.79 4.70
N GLN A 91 -6.80 -19.60 4.13
CA GLN A 91 -5.38 -19.51 4.38
C GLN A 91 -4.79 -18.17 3.94
N CYS A 92 -5.29 -17.53 2.88
CA CYS A 92 -4.86 -16.17 2.55
C CYS A 92 -5.17 -15.19 3.69
N ALA A 93 -6.41 -15.18 4.19
CA ALA A 93 -6.80 -14.29 5.29
C ALA A 93 -6.06 -14.62 6.60
N GLU A 94 -5.76 -15.90 6.85
CA GLU A 94 -5.04 -16.33 8.06
C GLU A 94 -3.55 -16.02 8.01
N ASN A 95 -2.89 -16.26 6.87
CA ASN A 95 -1.44 -16.19 6.72
C ASN A 95 -0.93 -14.82 6.31
N LEU A 96 -1.72 -14.04 5.57
CA LEU A 96 -1.32 -12.74 5.03
C LEU A 96 -2.02 -11.61 5.78
N THR A 97 -1.22 -10.73 6.40
CA THR A 97 -1.76 -9.59 7.14
C THR A 97 -2.10 -8.43 6.22
N ALA A 98 -1.30 -8.20 5.18
CA ALA A 98 -1.56 -7.16 4.18
C ALA A 98 -0.77 -7.44 2.90
N ILE A 99 -1.21 -6.83 1.80
CA ILE A 99 -0.43 -6.61 0.60
C ILE A 99 -0.17 -5.12 0.47
N THR A 100 1.09 -4.74 0.33
CA THR A 100 1.51 -3.36 0.23
C THR A 100 1.97 -3.05 -1.20
N ILE A 101 1.48 -1.95 -1.80
CA ILE A 101 1.79 -1.55 -3.18
C ILE A 101 2.48 -0.18 -3.19
N ALA A 102 3.74 -0.16 -3.58
CA ALA A 102 4.61 1.02 -3.57
C ALA A 102 4.46 1.89 -4.84
N GLY A 103 3.24 2.33 -5.12
CA GLY A 103 2.90 3.24 -6.23
C GLY A 103 3.04 2.65 -7.61
N ASP A 104 2.64 3.47 -8.60
CA ASP A 104 2.54 3.08 -10.00
C ASP A 104 1.58 1.89 -10.13
N ILE A 105 0.40 2.07 -9.53
CA ILE A 105 -0.63 1.03 -9.43
C ILE A 105 -1.26 0.81 -10.80
N VAL A 106 -1.52 1.91 -11.51
CA VAL A 106 -2.07 1.93 -12.87
C VAL A 106 -1.27 2.85 -13.78
N SER A 107 -1.29 2.57 -15.09
CA SER A 107 -0.49 3.31 -16.08
C SER A 107 -0.99 4.73 -16.34
N ASP A 108 -2.28 4.98 -16.08
CA ASP A 108 -2.94 6.28 -16.26
C ASP A 108 -3.98 6.44 -15.16
N GLY A 109 -3.66 7.24 -14.13
CA GLY A 109 -4.55 7.50 -13.00
C GLY A 109 -5.90 8.09 -13.39
N TYR A 110 -6.01 8.78 -14.52
CA TYR A 110 -7.29 9.28 -15.02
C TYR A 110 -8.11 8.23 -15.78
N ASN A 111 -7.50 7.13 -16.24
CA ASN A 111 -8.22 6.09 -16.98
C ASN A 111 -8.90 5.09 -16.03
N PHE A 112 -10.24 5.14 -15.99
CA PHE A 112 -11.04 4.22 -15.18
C PHE A 112 -10.84 2.74 -15.55
N GLU A 113 -10.63 2.41 -16.83
CA GLU A 113 -10.42 1.03 -17.27
C GLU A 113 -9.09 0.46 -16.77
N HIS A 114 -8.07 1.30 -16.57
CA HIS A 114 -6.81 0.86 -15.97
C HIS A 114 -7.01 0.46 -14.49
N TRP A 115 -7.87 1.18 -13.76
CA TRP A 115 -8.23 0.78 -12.40
C TRP A 115 -9.08 -0.48 -12.38
N ARG A 116 -10.20 -0.50 -13.13
CA ARG A 116 -11.17 -1.61 -13.10
C ARG A 116 -10.58 -2.89 -13.68
N ASP A 117 -10.14 -2.85 -14.94
CA ASP A 117 -9.83 -4.04 -15.72
C ASP A 117 -8.37 -4.45 -15.60
N GLN A 118 -7.47 -3.49 -15.40
CA GLN A 118 -6.04 -3.79 -15.36
C GLN A 118 -5.53 -3.98 -13.93
N PHE A 119 -6.11 -3.33 -12.92
CA PHE A 119 -5.68 -3.52 -11.53
C PHE A 119 -6.66 -4.40 -10.75
N PHE A 120 -7.89 -3.97 -10.51
CA PHE A 120 -8.82 -4.68 -9.62
C PHE A 120 -9.21 -6.05 -10.14
N GLU A 121 -9.43 -6.21 -11.45
CA GLU A 121 -9.75 -7.51 -12.05
C GLU A 121 -8.62 -8.53 -11.87
N GLN A 122 -7.35 -8.11 -12.02
CA GLN A 122 -6.19 -8.98 -11.81
C GLN A 122 -5.94 -9.33 -10.33
N MET A 123 -6.44 -8.50 -9.41
CA MET A 123 -6.28 -8.66 -7.96
C MET A 123 -7.49 -9.33 -7.28
N LYS A 124 -8.60 -9.55 -8.00
CA LYS A 124 -9.91 -9.94 -7.42
C LYS A 124 -9.90 -11.25 -6.63
N ASN A 125 -8.95 -12.14 -6.90
CA ASN A 125 -8.85 -13.43 -6.23
C ASN A 125 -8.26 -13.33 -4.81
N ILE A 126 -7.65 -12.19 -4.44
CA ILE A 126 -7.01 -12.00 -3.13
C ILE A 126 -7.52 -10.81 -2.33
N THR A 127 -7.93 -9.71 -2.99
CA THR A 127 -8.33 -8.46 -2.32
C THR A 127 -9.59 -8.53 -1.47
N PRO A 128 -10.54 -9.47 -1.67
CA PRO A 128 -11.63 -9.66 -0.71
C PRO A 128 -11.17 -10.25 0.63
N TYR A 129 -9.97 -10.86 0.69
CA TYR A 129 -9.49 -11.63 1.83
C TYR A 129 -8.31 -10.99 2.56
N VAL A 130 -7.48 -10.23 1.83
CA VAL A 130 -6.26 -9.61 2.35
C VAL A 130 -6.28 -8.12 2.06
N PRO A 131 -6.10 -7.24 3.08
CA PRO A 131 -6.20 -5.80 2.89
C PRO A 131 -5.04 -5.27 2.04
N LEU A 132 -5.34 -4.26 1.22
CA LEU A 132 -4.36 -3.50 0.45
C LEU A 132 -3.92 -2.26 1.22
N ILE A 133 -2.61 -2.00 1.23
CA ILE A 133 -2.01 -0.77 1.75
C ILE A 133 -1.21 -0.14 0.62
N THR A 134 -1.59 1.06 0.19
CA THR A 134 -1.06 1.64 -1.04
C THR A 134 -0.52 3.05 -0.81
N VAL A 135 0.45 3.44 -1.62
CA VAL A 135 0.88 4.84 -1.80
C VAL A 135 0.85 5.15 -3.29
N PRO A 136 0.68 6.42 -3.70
CA PRO A 136 0.69 6.78 -5.10
C PRO A 136 2.12 6.82 -5.68
N GLY A 137 2.23 6.46 -6.96
CA GLY A 137 3.38 6.70 -7.83
C GLY A 137 3.09 7.76 -8.89
N ASN A 138 4.06 8.03 -9.77
CA ASN A 138 3.90 9.09 -10.77
C ASN A 138 2.85 8.78 -11.85
N HIS A 139 2.63 7.52 -12.18
CA HIS A 139 1.59 7.14 -13.15
C HIS A 139 0.17 7.25 -12.56
N ASP A 140 0.02 7.08 -11.24
CA ASP A 140 -1.24 7.32 -10.55
C ASP A 140 -1.64 8.82 -10.60
N TYR A 141 -0.66 9.72 -10.72
CA TYR A 141 -0.85 11.15 -10.99
C TYR A 141 -1.04 11.49 -12.47
N SER A 142 -0.85 10.54 -13.39
CA SER A 142 -0.92 10.78 -14.83
C SER A 142 -2.31 11.29 -15.21
N LYS A 143 -2.36 12.53 -15.74
CA LYS A 143 -3.59 13.27 -16.11
C LYS A 143 -4.59 13.48 -14.97
N ASP A 144 -4.23 13.14 -13.74
CA ASP A 144 -5.03 13.33 -12.52
C ASP A 144 -4.14 13.90 -11.41
N ALA A 145 -3.85 15.21 -11.50
CA ALA A 145 -2.97 15.89 -10.55
C ALA A 145 -3.49 15.88 -9.10
N HIS A 146 -4.77 15.55 -8.90
CA HIS A 146 -5.42 15.52 -7.58
C HIS A 146 -5.61 14.10 -7.03
N LEU A 147 -5.15 13.06 -7.75
CA LEU A 147 -5.35 11.66 -7.39
C LEU A 147 -6.83 11.32 -7.17
N THR A 148 -7.72 11.95 -7.95
CA THR A 148 -9.18 11.83 -7.80
C THR A 148 -9.63 10.37 -7.81
N LYS A 149 -9.12 9.55 -8.75
CA LYS A 149 -9.51 8.13 -8.82
C LYS A 149 -8.82 7.27 -7.76
N TYR A 150 -7.54 7.51 -7.50
CA TYR A 150 -6.82 6.81 -6.43
C TYR A 150 -7.53 6.99 -5.08
N LYS A 151 -7.89 8.22 -4.72
CA LYS A 151 -8.62 8.54 -3.47
C LYS A 151 -10.07 8.04 -3.48
N HIS A 152 -10.65 7.84 -4.67
CA HIS A 152 -11.97 7.23 -4.82
C HIS A 152 -11.95 5.72 -4.58
N PHE A 153 -10.85 5.03 -4.91
CA PHE A 153 -10.72 3.58 -4.79
C PHE A 153 -10.04 3.11 -3.50
N PHE A 154 -9.19 3.93 -2.89
CA PHE A 154 -8.48 3.60 -1.65
C PHE A 154 -8.85 4.55 -0.53
N GLU A 155 -9.35 3.98 0.57
CA GLU A 155 -9.52 4.69 1.82
C GLU A 155 -8.29 4.47 2.70
N THR A 156 -7.44 5.49 2.81
CA THR A 156 -6.25 5.44 3.65
C THR A 156 -6.49 6.17 4.98
N PRO A 157 -5.72 5.88 6.04
CA PRO A 157 -5.84 6.58 7.31
C PRO A 157 -5.71 8.10 7.17
N LYS A 158 -6.62 8.84 7.80
CA LYS A 158 -6.66 10.32 7.79
C LYS A 158 -5.81 10.93 8.90
N ASN A 159 -4.61 10.39 9.10
CA ASN A 159 -3.63 10.83 10.11
C ASN A 159 -2.36 11.46 9.48
N GLY A 160 -2.41 11.72 8.17
CA GLY A 160 -1.44 12.54 7.45
C GLY A 160 -1.58 14.03 7.72
N ASP A 161 -1.00 14.82 6.81
CA ASP A 161 -1.26 16.26 6.79
C ASP A 161 -2.62 16.51 6.12
N PRO A 162 -3.57 17.23 6.76
CA PRO A 162 -4.89 17.48 6.18
C PRO A 162 -4.85 18.17 4.80
N SER A 163 -3.79 18.91 4.50
CA SER A 163 -3.60 19.58 3.20
C SER A 163 -3.25 18.59 2.08
N TYR A 164 -2.88 17.36 2.44
CA TYR A 164 -2.47 16.27 1.57
C TYR A 164 -3.18 14.97 1.96
N ASP A 165 -4.47 15.09 2.31
CA ASP A 165 -5.27 13.96 2.79
C ASP A 165 -5.18 12.78 1.80
N GLU A 166 -5.07 11.58 2.37
CA GLU A 166 -4.97 10.31 1.66
C GLU A 166 -3.73 10.11 0.75
N THR A 167 -2.69 10.95 0.85
CA THR A 167 -1.43 10.75 0.08
C THR A 167 -0.23 10.34 0.94
N TRP A 168 -0.23 10.66 2.24
CA TRP A 168 0.71 10.09 3.21
C TRP A 168 0.05 9.90 4.56
N TYR A 169 0.46 8.84 5.27
CA TYR A 169 -0.20 8.39 6.49
C TYR A 169 0.69 7.43 7.28
N THR A 170 0.29 7.15 8.52
CA THR A 170 0.81 6.01 9.27
C THR A 170 -0.28 4.96 9.49
N ILE A 171 0.08 3.69 9.51
CA ILE A 171 -0.81 2.60 9.90
C ILE A 171 -0.06 1.66 10.85
N ASP A 172 -0.70 1.35 11.98
CA ASP A 172 -0.19 0.40 12.96
C ASP A 172 -0.69 -1.00 12.60
N ILE A 173 0.24 -1.95 12.45
CA ILE A 173 -0.02 -3.37 12.23
C ILE A 173 0.72 -4.11 13.33
N ASN A 174 -0.01 -4.66 14.30
CA ASN A 174 0.59 -5.34 15.45
C ASN A 174 1.62 -4.44 16.17
N ASN A 175 2.91 -4.82 16.20
CA ASN A 175 4.02 -4.01 16.74
C ASN A 175 4.84 -3.26 15.67
N LEU A 176 4.30 -3.11 14.46
CA LEU A 176 4.90 -2.37 13.35
C LEU A 176 4.11 -1.08 13.09
N ARG A 177 4.81 0.06 12.96
CA ARG A 177 4.25 1.26 12.33
C ARG A 177 4.76 1.39 10.90
N MET A 178 3.85 1.33 9.96
CA MET A 178 4.11 1.57 8.55
C MET A 178 3.85 3.03 8.19
N PHE A 179 4.77 3.64 7.44
CA PHE A 179 4.72 5.00 6.90
C PHE A 179 4.45 4.91 5.40
N GLY A 180 3.26 5.29 4.97
CA GLY A 180 2.95 5.54 3.56
C GLY A 180 3.38 6.96 3.20
N MET A 181 4.25 7.11 2.21
CA MET A 181 4.77 8.42 1.79
C MET A 181 4.54 8.67 0.30
N ASP A 182 4.06 9.88 -0.01
CA ASP A 182 3.97 10.36 -1.39
C ASP A 182 5.29 10.98 -1.83
N SER A 183 5.94 10.32 -2.79
CA SER A 183 7.26 10.70 -3.29
C SER A 183 7.21 11.50 -4.58
N PHE A 184 6.09 11.54 -5.30
CA PHE A 184 6.05 12.13 -6.64
C PHE A 184 6.21 13.66 -6.63
N PRO A 185 5.47 14.45 -5.83
CA PRO A 185 5.66 15.91 -5.78
C PRO A 185 7.09 16.36 -5.42
N ILE A 186 7.85 15.47 -4.79
CA ILE A 186 9.20 15.69 -4.27
C ILE A 186 10.27 14.87 -5.02
N SER A 187 9.95 14.37 -6.21
CA SER A 187 10.89 13.66 -7.08
C SER A 187 11.54 14.62 -8.09
N HIS A 188 12.75 14.29 -8.56
CA HIS A 188 13.38 14.98 -9.70
C HIS A 188 12.69 14.66 -11.03
N SER A 189 12.00 13.52 -11.12
CA SER A 189 11.20 13.14 -12.29
C SER A 189 9.92 13.99 -12.41
N HIS A 190 9.53 14.68 -11.34
CA HIS A 190 8.43 15.63 -11.36
C HIS A 190 8.91 16.97 -11.92
N SER A 191 8.30 17.41 -13.02
CA SER A 191 8.72 18.60 -13.79
C SER A 191 8.83 19.87 -12.95
N ASN A 192 8.08 19.96 -11.85
CA ASN A 192 8.13 21.06 -10.90
C ASN A 192 8.33 20.54 -9.47
N PHE A 193 9.57 20.26 -9.06
CA PHE A 193 9.91 19.86 -7.69
C PHE A 193 9.23 20.76 -6.64
N GLN A 194 8.39 20.19 -5.79
CA GLN A 194 7.58 20.94 -4.83
C GLN A 194 8.28 21.05 -3.46
N ARG A 195 9.06 22.13 -3.29
CA ARG A 195 9.86 22.38 -2.06
C ARG A 195 9.01 22.49 -0.79
N ASP A 196 7.79 23.01 -0.87
CA ASP A 196 6.96 23.20 0.32
C ASP A 196 6.23 21.92 0.72
N VAL A 197 5.86 21.07 -0.25
CA VAL A 197 5.39 19.69 0.03
C VAL A 197 6.48 18.92 0.76
N LEU A 198 7.73 19.01 0.28
CA LEU A 198 8.87 18.38 0.93
C LEU A 198 9.02 18.79 2.39
N LYS A 199 9.00 20.09 2.68
CA LYS A 199 9.16 20.59 4.05
C LYS A 199 8.05 20.07 4.96
N GLN A 200 6.81 20.07 4.49
CA GLN A 200 5.66 19.61 5.24
C GLN A 200 5.75 18.10 5.53
N GLN A 201 6.01 17.29 4.51
CA GLN A 201 6.10 15.84 4.67
C GLN A 201 7.29 15.43 5.56
N ILE A 202 8.45 16.11 5.47
CA ILE A 202 9.57 15.89 6.40
C ILE A 202 9.20 16.28 7.83
N HIS A 203 8.54 17.42 8.02
CA HIS A 203 8.13 17.86 9.36
C HIS A 203 7.16 16.86 9.99
N TRP A 204 6.13 16.46 9.25
CA TRP A 204 5.18 15.42 9.67
C TRP A 204 5.90 14.11 9.99
N MET A 205 6.74 13.59 9.08
CA MET A 205 7.48 12.34 9.30
C MET A 205 8.38 12.42 10.54
N SER A 206 9.01 13.57 10.80
CA SER A 206 9.86 13.77 11.99
C SER A 206 9.05 13.71 13.28
N ASN A 207 7.85 14.29 13.30
CA ASN A 207 6.95 14.26 14.45
C ASN A 207 6.45 12.83 14.70
N GLU A 208 5.92 12.17 13.67
CA GLU A 208 5.45 10.78 13.75
C GLU A 208 6.55 9.83 14.17
N ARG A 209 7.77 9.99 13.64
CA ARG A 209 8.93 9.21 14.07
C ARG A 209 9.22 9.41 15.56
N SER A 210 9.25 10.66 16.02
CA SER A 210 9.54 10.95 17.43
C SER A 210 8.48 10.34 18.36
N ALA A 211 7.20 10.40 17.98
CA ALA A 211 6.12 9.74 18.69
C ALA A 211 6.28 8.21 18.67
N THR A 212 6.73 7.65 17.56
CA THR A 212 6.97 6.20 17.40
C THR A 212 8.13 5.71 18.26
N GLU A 213 9.23 6.47 18.35
CA GLU A 213 10.38 6.14 19.20
C GLU A 213 10.01 6.12 20.70
N SER A 214 8.89 6.74 21.08
CA SER A 214 8.34 6.72 22.43
C SER A 214 7.19 5.72 22.65
N ASP A 215 6.67 5.06 21.61
CA ASP A 215 5.54 4.14 21.72
C ASP A 215 6.04 2.72 22.06
N GLU A 216 5.84 2.28 23.30
CA GLU A 216 6.29 0.96 23.77
C GLU A 216 5.62 -0.23 23.06
N ASN A 217 4.53 0.01 22.33
CA ASN A 217 3.86 -1.01 21.53
C ASN A 217 4.49 -1.18 20.15
N ILE A 218 5.32 -0.23 19.69
CA ILE A 218 5.91 -0.28 18.35
C ILE A 218 7.39 -0.66 18.44
N ASP A 219 7.71 -1.85 17.96
CA ASP A 219 9.09 -2.34 17.90
C ASP A 219 9.78 -1.99 16.56
N TYR A 220 8.98 -1.80 15.50
CA TYR A 220 9.47 -1.64 14.13
C TYR A 220 8.85 -0.44 13.42
N MET A 221 9.66 0.21 12.59
CA MET A 221 9.20 1.21 11.63
C MET A 221 9.49 0.72 10.22
N PHE A 222 8.49 0.81 9.35
CA PHE A 222 8.61 0.47 7.93
C PHE A 222 8.14 1.65 7.11
N SER A 223 8.84 2.01 6.05
CA SER A 223 8.38 3.05 5.14
C SER A 223 8.26 2.54 3.73
N MET A 224 7.16 2.91 3.08
CA MET A 224 6.85 2.61 1.70
C MET A 224 6.70 3.92 0.91
N MET A 225 7.33 3.96 -0.25
CA MET A 225 7.22 5.05 -1.22
C MET A 225 7.55 4.55 -2.63
N HIS A 226 7.01 5.22 -3.63
CA HIS A 226 7.25 4.87 -5.03
C HIS A 226 8.70 5.16 -5.48
N HIS A 227 9.13 6.41 -5.48
CA HIS A 227 10.47 6.78 -5.93
C HIS A 227 11.54 6.33 -4.94
N PRO A 228 12.60 5.64 -5.39
CA PRO A 228 13.62 5.10 -4.51
C PRO A 228 14.55 6.22 -4.00
N CYS A 229 15.17 6.00 -2.86
CA CYS A 229 16.20 6.88 -2.30
C CYS A 229 17.54 6.67 -2.99
N LEU A 230 17.85 5.42 -3.33
CA LEU A 230 19.07 4.97 -4.00
C LEU A 230 18.71 3.79 -4.88
N SER A 231 19.02 3.85 -6.16
CA SER A 231 18.71 2.78 -7.11
C SER A 231 19.90 2.48 -8.01
N GLU A 232 20.27 1.19 -8.09
CA GLU A 232 21.30 0.74 -9.04
C GLU A 232 20.80 0.71 -10.49
N MET A 233 19.48 0.77 -10.71
CA MET A 233 18.85 0.63 -12.03
C MET A 233 18.05 1.85 -12.49
N TRP A 234 17.62 2.73 -11.59
CA TRP A 234 16.80 3.90 -11.91
C TRP A 234 17.26 5.15 -11.15
N ILE A 235 18.51 5.56 -11.40
CA ILE A 235 19.15 6.72 -10.76
C ILE A 235 18.33 8.01 -10.99
N THR A 236 17.73 8.17 -12.18
CA THR A 236 16.91 9.36 -12.51
C THR A 236 15.61 9.43 -11.73
N GLY A 237 15.10 8.30 -11.25
CA GLY A 237 13.93 8.26 -10.36
C GLY A 237 14.26 8.53 -8.91
N GLU A 238 15.53 8.71 -8.55
CA GLU A 238 15.90 8.93 -7.16
C GLU A 238 15.27 10.21 -6.60
N SER A 239 14.50 10.06 -5.53
CA SER A 239 14.10 11.18 -4.69
C SER A 239 15.16 11.36 -3.61
N LEU A 240 16.06 12.34 -3.81
CA LEU A 240 17.21 12.65 -2.90
C LEU A 240 16.80 13.06 -1.47
N VAL A 241 15.51 13.06 -1.16
CA VAL A 241 14.94 13.50 0.11
C VAL A 241 15.48 12.71 1.32
N ARG A 242 16.18 11.58 1.10
CA ARG A 242 16.51 10.66 2.19
C ARG A 242 17.95 10.18 2.36
N VAL A 243 18.90 10.57 1.51
CA VAL A 243 20.32 10.26 1.79
C VAL A 243 20.78 10.91 3.12
N LYS A 244 20.10 11.93 3.65
CA LYS A 244 20.50 12.57 4.92
C LYS A 244 19.58 12.34 6.13
N SER A 245 18.27 12.15 5.95
CA SER A 245 17.33 12.01 7.07
C SER A 245 17.20 10.58 7.61
N LEU A 246 17.36 9.57 6.75
CA LEU A 246 17.34 8.16 7.14
C LEU A 246 18.74 7.55 7.39
N LEU A 247 19.78 7.98 6.66
CA LEU A 247 21.11 7.33 6.69
C LEU A 247 21.90 7.50 8.01
N ARG A 248 21.30 8.02 9.08
CA ARG A 248 21.91 7.96 10.42
C ARG A 248 21.76 6.59 11.09
N GLN A 249 21.05 5.63 10.50
CA GLN A 249 20.92 4.27 11.05
C GLN A 249 21.21 3.19 9.99
N ARG A 250 21.89 2.12 10.42
CA ARG A 250 22.38 1.03 9.58
C ARG A 250 21.22 0.36 8.86
N ILE A 251 21.11 0.61 7.55
CA ILE A 251 20.23 -0.14 6.66
C ILE A 251 20.93 -1.46 6.32
N THR A 252 20.25 -2.57 6.53
CA THR A 252 20.65 -3.87 5.95
C THR A 252 19.83 -4.03 4.67
N GLN A 253 20.41 -3.72 3.50
CA GLN A 253 19.76 -3.95 2.20
C GLN A 253 20.76 -4.59 1.23
N ARG A 254 20.32 -5.62 0.51
CA ARG A 254 21.03 -6.19 -0.64
C ARG A 254 20.07 -6.20 -1.84
N ARG A 255 20.39 -5.37 -2.84
CA ARG A 255 19.78 -5.21 -4.18
C ARG A 255 18.40 -4.54 -4.22
N GLN A 256 18.28 -3.46 -4.99
CA GLN A 256 17.04 -2.71 -5.22
C GLN A 256 16.63 -2.70 -6.71
N VAL A 257 15.32 -2.76 -6.94
CA VAL A 257 14.62 -2.54 -8.23
C VAL A 257 13.64 -1.38 -8.03
N LYS A 258 13.37 -0.59 -9.07
CA LYS A 258 12.53 0.63 -9.20
C LYS A 258 11.73 1.22 -8.01
N SER A 259 11.09 0.46 -7.13
CA SER A 259 10.33 0.93 -5.96
C SER A 259 10.99 0.59 -4.61
N GLN A 260 10.75 1.39 -3.56
CA GLN A 260 11.46 1.24 -2.27
C GLN A 260 10.58 0.86 -1.07
N VAL A 261 11.05 -0.20 -0.41
CA VAL A 261 10.64 -0.62 0.92
C VAL A 261 11.84 -0.54 1.88
N THR A 262 11.70 0.19 2.99
CA THR A 262 12.79 0.34 3.99
C THR A 262 12.35 -0.07 5.38
N PHE A 263 13.12 -0.95 6.01
CA PHE A 263 13.02 -1.29 7.42
C PHE A 263 13.96 -0.44 8.27
N LEU A 264 13.45 0.10 9.37
CA LEU A 264 14.24 0.71 10.43
C LEU A 264 13.94 -0.07 11.71
N GLY A 265 14.89 -0.90 12.14
CA GLY A 265 14.82 -1.63 13.41
C GLY A 265 15.56 -0.88 14.51
N THR A 266 15.08 -0.97 15.74
CA THR A 266 15.86 -0.53 16.90
C THR A 266 17.04 -1.50 17.13
N PRO A 267 18.20 -1.05 17.66
CA PRO A 267 19.44 -1.85 17.70
C PRO A 267 19.40 -3.16 18.51
N THR A 268 18.28 -3.49 19.16
CA THR A 268 18.22 -4.58 20.17
C THR A 268 17.35 -5.76 19.78
N ARG A 269 16.65 -5.75 18.63
CA ARG A 269 15.74 -6.86 18.24
C ARG A 269 15.84 -7.18 16.76
N THR A 270 16.04 -8.46 16.44
CA THR A 270 16.04 -8.99 15.08
C THR A 270 14.60 -9.08 14.58
N PRO A 271 14.21 -8.40 13.48
CA PRO A 271 12.86 -8.51 12.94
C PRO A 271 12.58 -9.93 12.44
N VAL A 272 11.43 -10.50 12.81
CA VAL A 272 10.79 -11.61 12.10
C VAL A 272 9.57 -11.05 11.36
N VAL A 273 9.82 -10.12 10.44
CA VAL A 273 8.85 -9.72 9.41
C VAL A 273 9.31 -10.42 8.14
N ASN A 274 8.56 -11.42 7.69
CA ASN A 274 8.84 -12.06 6.41
C ASN A 274 8.29 -11.16 5.31
N LEU A 275 9.17 -10.40 4.66
CA LEU A 275 8.84 -9.64 3.47
C LEU A 275 9.04 -10.52 2.24
N TRP A 276 7.96 -10.83 1.54
CA TRP A 276 8.03 -11.44 0.22
C TRP A 276 7.95 -10.34 -0.82
N ILE A 277 9.02 -10.19 -1.60
CA ILE A 277 9.09 -9.30 -2.76
C ILE A 277 9.11 -10.20 -4.01
N PRO A 278 7.97 -10.47 -4.65
CA PRO A 278 7.99 -11.06 -5.98
C PRO A 278 8.64 -10.06 -6.95
N LEU A 279 9.74 -10.45 -7.57
CA LEU A 279 10.41 -9.64 -8.60
C LEU A 279 9.54 -9.66 -9.86
N ILE A 280 8.83 -8.57 -10.12
CA ILE A 280 8.20 -8.33 -11.41
C ILE A 280 9.31 -7.79 -12.33
N TYR A 281 9.83 -8.65 -13.20
CA TYR A 281 10.72 -8.22 -14.27
C TYR A 281 9.88 -7.56 -15.36
N GLY A 282 10.07 -6.25 -15.54
CA GLY A 282 9.73 -5.53 -16.77
C GLY A 282 10.92 -5.47 -17.72
#